data_AF-G4VIK4-F1
#
_entry.id   AF-G4VIK4-F1
#
_cell.length_a   1.000
_cell.length_b   1.000
_cell.length_c   1.000
_cell.angle_alpha   90.00
_cell.angle_beta   90.00
_cell.angle_gamma   90.00
#
_symmetry.space_group_name_H-M   'P 1'
#
loop_
_entity.id
_entity.type
_entity.pdbx_description
1 polymer ?
#
loop_
_entity_poly.entity_id
_entity_poly.type
_entity_poly.pdbx_seq_one_letter_code
_entity_poly.pdbx_strand_id
1 'polypeptide(L)'
;MGLLRKLNFNHSTICTVSTWLIRPWRRNYFSNTDSEPEPPHRSDCCESGCANCVWVEYAENLFKYHIKRIKESSDNTGFKDRDKVFGEIVNKLQKEINQIEDQNLRIFLLTEIEIKREKLLEALQEDT
;
A
#
# COMPACT_ATOMS: atom_id res chain seq x y z
N MET A 1 -52.45 -33.24 -2.43
CA MET A 1 -52.26 -32.18 -1.43
C MET A 1 -50.83 -31.64 -1.57
N GLY A 2 -50.68 -30.38 -2.01
CA GLY A 2 -49.48 -29.55 -1.82
C GLY A 2 -48.17 -29.99 -2.50
N LEU A 3 -47.92 -29.50 -3.71
CA LEU A 3 -46.60 -29.43 -4.35
C LEU A 3 -45.74 -28.30 -3.75
N LEU A 4 -44.41 -28.48 -3.79
CA LEU A 4 -43.32 -27.48 -3.63
C LEU A 4 -43.00 -27.08 -2.17
N ARG A 5 -41.75 -27.01 -1.69
CA ARG A 5 -40.45 -26.80 -2.36
C ARG A 5 -39.37 -27.66 -1.68
N LYS A 6 -38.67 -28.48 -2.46
CA LYS A 6 -37.35 -29.00 -2.08
C LYS A 6 -36.35 -27.85 -2.26
N LEU A 7 -35.88 -27.27 -1.17
CA LEU A 7 -34.69 -26.42 -1.19
C LEU A 7 -33.48 -27.33 -1.38
N ASN A 8 -33.09 -27.49 -2.63
CA ASN A 8 -31.88 -28.19 -3.04
C ASN A 8 -30.70 -27.24 -2.74
N PHE A 9 -30.15 -27.35 -1.53
CA PHE A 9 -28.96 -26.62 -1.11
C PHE A 9 -27.76 -27.34 -1.72
N ASN A 10 -27.51 -27.10 -3.01
CA ASN A 10 -26.35 -27.67 -3.69
C ASN A 10 -25.50 -26.55 -4.28
N HIS A 11 -24.33 -26.41 -3.66
CA HIS A 11 -23.10 -25.88 -4.22
C HIS A 11 -23.15 -24.46 -4.81
N SER A 12 -22.57 -23.49 -4.08
CA SER A 12 -21.55 -22.66 -4.70
C SER A 12 -20.71 -21.96 -3.63
N THR A 13 -19.39 -22.17 -3.76
CA THR A 13 -18.34 -21.21 -3.39
C THR A 13 -18.28 -20.80 -1.92
N ILE A 14 -17.78 -21.71 -1.09
CA ILE A 14 -16.86 -21.29 -0.03
C ILE A 14 -15.66 -20.70 -0.77
N CYS A 15 -15.61 -19.37 -0.88
CA CYS A 15 -14.39 -18.66 -1.22
C CYS A 15 -13.42 -18.95 -0.09
N THR A 16 -12.61 -19.99 -0.27
CA THR A 16 -11.46 -20.28 0.55
C THR A 16 -10.63 -19.00 0.54
N VAL A 17 -10.69 -18.25 1.63
CA VAL A 17 -9.85 -17.07 1.83
C VAL A 17 -8.45 -17.66 1.94
N SER A 18 -7.77 -17.72 0.81
CA SER A 18 -6.38 -18.11 0.72
C SER A 18 -5.66 -17.29 1.78
N THR A 19 -5.10 -17.97 2.77
CA THR A 19 -4.16 -17.40 3.70
C THR A 19 -2.98 -16.89 2.88
N TRP A 20 -3.06 -15.63 2.43
CA TRP A 20 -1.99 -14.83 1.80
C TRP A 20 -0.88 -14.49 2.79
N LEU A 21 -0.61 -15.41 3.72
CA LEU A 21 0.53 -15.38 4.59
C LEU A 21 1.63 -16.14 3.87
N ILE A 22 2.55 -15.36 3.28
CA ILE A 22 3.99 -15.60 3.11
C ILE A 22 4.41 -14.69 1.94
N ARG A 23 4.80 -13.46 2.29
CA ARG A 23 5.56 -12.50 1.46
C ARG A 23 7.06 -12.74 1.69
N PRO A 24 7.77 -13.51 0.84
CA PRO A 24 9.22 -13.37 0.80
C PRO A 24 9.67 -13.06 -0.63
N TRP A 25 10.78 -12.33 -0.69
CA TRP A 25 11.47 -11.80 -1.88
C TRP A 25 11.00 -10.41 -2.33
N ARG A 26 11.24 -9.42 -1.44
CA ARG A 26 11.50 -8.03 -1.84
C ARG A 26 12.72 -8.01 -2.77
N ARG A 27 12.54 -7.65 -4.03
CA ARG A 27 13.67 -7.15 -4.84
C ARG A 27 13.84 -5.68 -4.46
N ASN A 28 14.76 -5.38 -3.54
CA ASN A 28 15.09 -4.00 -3.18
C ASN A 28 15.59 -3.28 -4.43
N TYR A 29 14.77 -2.43 -5.06
CA TYR A 29 15.31 -1.31 -5.82
C TYR A 29 15.86 -0.32 -4.79
N PHE A 30 17.16 -0.46 -4.50
CA PHE A 30 17.88 0.46 -3.61
C PHE A 30 18.06 1.78 -4.37
N SER A 31 17.01 2.61 -4.41
CA SER A 31 17.12 3.97 -4.94
C SER A 31 18.00 4.77 -3.98
N ASN A 32 19.09 5.33 -4.49
CA ASN A 32 20.04 6.16 -3.74
C ASN A 32 19.28 7.15 -2.84
N THR A 33 19.54 7.08 -1.53
CA THR A 33 18.70 7.71 -0.50
C THR A 33 18.74 9.24 -0.47
N ASP A 34 19.49 9.87 -1.38
CA ASP A 34 19.65 11.33 -1.42
C ASP A 34 18.59 12.02 -2.28
N SER A 35 17.90 11.28 -3.16
CA SER A 35 16.91 11.84 -4.05
C SER A 35 15.54 11.25 -3.78
N GLU A 36 14.52 12.08 -3.95
CA GLU A 36 13.13 11.65 -3.86
C GLU A 36 12.88 10.57 -4.91
N PRO A 37 12.27 9.42 -4.55
CA PRO A 37 11.95 8.38 -5.51
C PRO A 37 11.10 8.93 -6.65
N GLU A 38 11.40 8.50 -7.87
CA GLU A 38 10.60 8.84 -9.04
C GLU A 38 9.44 7.83 -9.18
N PRO A 39 8.26 8.28 -9.66
CA PRO A 39 7.14 7.38 -9.88
C PRO A 39 7.48 6.35 -10.95
N PRO A 40 7.05 5.08 -10.79
CA PRO A 40 7.30 4.04 -11.76
C PRO A 40 6.59 4.34 -13.09
N HIS A 41 7.16 3.85 -14.19
CA HIS A 41 6.52 4.00 -15.49
C HIS A 41 5.31 3.06 -15.58
N ARG A 42 4.26 3.46 -16.31
CA ARG A 42 3.04 2.64 -16.42
C ARG A 42 3.31 1.27 -17.04
N SER A 43 4.26 1.18 -17.96
CA SER A 43 4.67 -0.09 -18.58
C SER A 43 5.22 -1.11 -17.59
N ASP A 44 5.67 -0.67 -16.42
CA ASP A 44 6.24 -1.54 -15.39
C ASP A 44 5.14 -2.12 -14.48
N CYS A 45 3.91 -1.60 -14.60
CA CYS A 45 2.74 -2.07 -13.87
C CYS A 45 2.01 -3.14 -14.69
N CYS A 46 2.01 -4.37 -14.17
CA CYS A 46 1.29 -5.50 -14.79
C CYS A 46 -0.24 -5.45 -14.66
N GLU A 47 -0.79 -4.45 -13.97
CA GLU A 47 -2.22 -4.21 -13.72
C GLU A 47 -3.02 -5.39 -13.13
N SER A 48 -2.34 -6.39 -12.56
CA SER A 48 -2.96 -7.62 -12.07
C SER A 48 -2.82 -7.82 -10.56
N GLY A 49 -2.48 -6.76 -9.81
CA GLY A 49 -2.30 -6.83 -8.35
C GLY A 49 -1.20 -7.81 -7.93
N CYS A 50 -0.10 -7.86 -8.68
CA CYS A 50 0.96 -8.83 -8.44
C CYS A 50 1.70 -8.59 -7.12
N ALA A 51 2.39 -9.62 -6.64
CA ALA A 51 3.18 -9.56 -5.40
C ALA A 51 4.33 -8.53 -5.46
N ASN A 52 4.87 -8.26 -6.65
CA ASN A 52 5.98 -7.34 -6.89
C ASN A 52 5.46 -6.01 -7.46
N CYS A 53 4.47 -5.42 -6.81
CA CYS A 53 3.84 -4.22 -7.31
C CYS A 53 4.78 -3.01 -7.20
N VAL A 54 5.17 -2.45 -8.36
CA VAL A 54 6.06 -1.29 -8.47
C VAL A 54 5.51 -0.05 -7.75
N TRP A 55 4.19 0.13 -7.72
CA TRP A 55 3.55 1.24 -7.00
C TRP A 55 3.63 1.09 -5.49
N VAL A 56 3.49 -0.14 -4.99
CA VAL A 56 3.61 -0.43 -3.56
C VAL A 56 5.06 -0.22 -3.10
N GLU A 57 6.02 -0.66 -3.90
CA GLU A 57 7.45 -0.44 -3.63
C GLU A 57 7.80 1.05 -3.66
N TYR A 58 7.35 1.77 -4.69
CA TYR A 58 7.53 3.22 -4.80
C TYR A 58 6.97 3.96 -3.58
N ALA A 59 5.74 3.63 -3.15
CA ALA A 59 5.15 4.23 -1.96
C ALA A 59 6.00 3.98 -0.70
N GLU A 60 6.49 2.75 -0.50
CA GLU A 60 7.38 2.43 0.62
C GLU A 60 8.68 3.21 0.59
N ASN A 61 9.28 3.36 -0.59
CA ASN A 61 10.52 4.11 -0.76
C ASN A 61 10.28 5.60 -0.49
N LEU A 62 9.14 6.14 -0.91
CA LEU A 62 8.79 7.54 -0.65
C LEU A 62 8.60 7.78 0.86
N PHE A 63 7.88 6.91 1.56
CA PHE A 63 7.74 6.99 3.02
C PHE A 63 9.11 6.93 3.72
N LYS A 64 9.95 5.95 3.36
CA LYS A 64 11.30 5.82 3.95
C LYS A 64 12.16 7.06 3.73
N TYR A 65 12.15 7.61 2.51
CA TYR A 65 12.91 8.81 2.17
C TYR A 65 12.52 10.00 3.06
N HIS A 66 11.21 10.27 3.20
CA HIS A 66 10.74 11.38 4.04
C HIS A 66 10.97 11.13 5.53
N ILE A 67 10.76 9.91 6.03
CA ILE A 67 11.05 9.56 7.44
C ILE A 67 12.53 9.80 7.74
N LYS A 68 13.43 9.36 6.85
CA LYS A 68 14.87 9.54 7.01
C LYS A 68 15.22 11.03 7.13
N ARG A 69 14.69 11.86 6.22
CA ARG A 69 14.89 13.32 6.24
C ARG A 69 14.36 13.97 7.51
N ILE A 70 13.19 13.56 8.00
CA ILE A 70 12.63 14.08 9.25
C ILE A 70 13.58 13.76 10.41
N LYS A 71 14.04 12.50 10.52
CA LYS A 71 14.99 12.05 11.56
C LYS A 71 16.32 12.81 11.51
N GLU A 72 16.80 13.18 10.33
CA GLU A 72 18.02 13.98 10.15
C GLU A 72 17.81 15.46 10.50
N SER A 73 16.59 15.98 10.28
CA SER A 73 16.26 17.41 10.48
C SER A 73 15.77 17.77 11.88
N SER A 74 15.31 16.82 12.70
CA SER A 74 14.56 17.14 13.91
C SER A 74 15.40 17.13 15.20
N ASP A 75 15.68 18.34 15.67
CA ASP A 75 15.71 18.67 17.09
C ASP A 75 14.24 18.76 17.57
N ASN A 76 13.68 17.69 18.16
CA ASN A 76 12.38 17.64 18.86
C ASN A 76 11.07 17.93 18.09
N THR A 77 11.09 18.24 16.78
CA THR A 77 9.84 18.48 16.01
C THR A 77 8.99 17.21 15.92
N GLY A 78 7.87 17.22 16.67
CA GLY A 78 7.13 16.04 17.09
C GLY A 78 6.11 15.45 16.10
N PHE A 79 5.36 14.47 16.62
CA PHE A 79 4.39 13.60 15.92
C PHE A 79 3.46 14.31 14.92
N LYS A 80 2.99 15.54 15.23
CA LYS A 80 2.07 16.29 14.34
C LYS A 80 2.69 16.64 12.99
N ASP A 81 3.99 16.92 12.97
CA ASP A 81 4.70 17.22 11.73
C ASP A 81 4.79 15.96 10.84
N ARG A 82 5.03 14.81 11.48
CA ARG A 82 5.07 13.51 10.79
C ARG A 82 3.73 13.17 10.13
N ASP A 83 2.62 13.25 10.86
CA ASP A 83 1.30 12.96 10.30
C ASP A 83 0.96 13.86 9.11
N LYS A 84 1.35 15.15 9.18
CA LYS A 84 1.20 16.08 8.05
C LYS A 84 2.00 15.63 6.83
N VAL A 85 3.27 15.28 7.00
CA VAL A 85 4.13 14.80 5.90
C VAL A 85 3.57 13.53 5.29
N PHE A 86 3.11 12.57 6.12
CA PHE A 86 2.46 11.36 5.62
C PHE A 86 1.18 11.67 4.82
N GLY A 87 0.37 12.62 5.28
CA GLY A 87 -0.81 13.07 4.56
C GLY A 87 -0.48 13.66 3.18
N GLU A 88 0.58 14.47 3.08
CA GLU A 88 1.06 15.03 1.81
C GLU A 88 1.53 13.93 0.85
N ILE A 89 2.25 12.92 1.35
CA ILE A 89 2.69 11.75 0.58
C ILE A 89 1.50 10.95 0.05
N VAL A 90 0.52 10.62 0.91
CA VAL A 90 -0.66 9.86 0.48
C VAL A 90 -1.45 10.64 -0.57
N ASN A 91 -1.59 11.95 -0.41
CA ASN A 91 -2.23 12.80 -1.41
C ASN A 91 -1.48 12.81 -2.75
N LYS A 92 -0.14 12.82 -2.73
CA LYS A 92 0.69 12.69 -3.95
C LYS A 92 0.46 11.34 -4.63
N LEU A 93 0.58 10.25 -3.86
CA LEU A 93 0.36 8.88 -4.34
C LEU A 93 -1.04 8.71 -4.92
N GLN A 94 -2.06 9.25 -4.26
CA GLN A 94 -3.44 9.17 -4.73
C GLN A 94 -3.62 9.86 -6.09
N LYS A 95 -2.98 11.03 -6.31
CA LYS A 95 -3.01 11.72 -7.62
C LYS A 95 -2.37 10.87 -8.73
N GLU A 96 -1.26 10.22 -8.44
CA GLU A 96 -0.54 9.36 -9.39
C GLU A 96 -1.32 8.06 -9.68
N ILE A 97 -1.80 7.39 -8.63
CA ILE A 97 -2.60 6.16 -8.73
C ILE A 97 -3.93 6.41 -9.42
N ASN A 98 -4.56 7.57 -9.22
CA ASN A 98 -5.81 7.92 -9.91
C ASN A 98 -5.66 7.96 -11.43
N GLN A 99 -4.44 8.04 -11.95
CA GLN A 99 -4.22 7.99 -13.39
C GLN A 99 -4.27 6.56 -13.96
N ILE A 100 -4.22 5.52 -13.13
CA ILE A 100 -4.35 4.11 -13.52
C ILE A 100 -5.79 3.84 -13.96
N GLU A 101 -5.95 3.12 -15.07
CA GLU A 101 -7.25 2.85 -15.67
C GLU A 101 -8.08 1.87 -14.82
N ASP A 102 -7.47 0.78 -14.37
CA ASP A 102 -8.15 -0.26 -13.61
C ASP A 102 -8.59 0.23 -12.21
N GLN A 103 -9.89 0.20 -11.95
CA GLN A 103 -10.47 0.61 -10.68
C GLN A 103 -10.12 -0.33 -9.52
N ASN A 104 -10.09 -1.63 -9.76
CA ASN A 104 -9.78 -2.61 -8.72
C ASN A 104 -8.32 -2.46 -8.28
N LEU A 105 -7.42 -2.21 -9.22
CA LEU A 105 -6.02 -1.94 -8.93
C LEU A 105 -5.86 -0.65 -8.12
N ARG A 106 -6.56 0.43 -8.50
CA ARG A 106 -6.55 1.68 -7.70
C ARG A 106 -6.99 1.44 -6.27
N ILE A 107 -8.09 0.72 -6.06
CA ILE A 107 -8.60 0.40 -4.71
C ILE A 107 -7.57 -0.44 -3.94
N PHE A 108 -7.01 -1.47 -4.57
CA PHE A 108 -5.98 -2.32 -3.96
C PHE A 108 -4.76 -1.49 -3.52
N LEU A 109 -4.24 -0.64 -4.41
CA LEU A 109 -3.07 0.19 -4.12
C LEU A 109 -3.34 1.18 -2.98
N LEU A 110 -4.47 1.88 -3.01
CA LEU A 110 -4.82 2.83 -1.96
C LEU A 110 -5.00 2.13 -0.60
N THR A 111 -5.60 0.94 -0.60
CA THR A 111 -5.77 0.14 0.62
C THR A 111 -4.42 -0.31 1.18
N GLU A 112 -3.53 -0.82 0.34
CA GLU A 112 -2.17 -1.23 0.76
C GLU A 112 -1.35 -0.05 1.28
N ILE A 113 -1.51 1.14 0.68
CA ILE A 113 -0.82 2.36 1.13
C ILE A 113 -1.31 2.77 2.51
N GLU A 114 -2.62 2.75 2.77
CA GLU A 114 -3.16 3.13 4.07
C GLU A 114 -2.73 2.15 5.16
N ILE A 115 -2.80 0.83 4.91
CA ILE A 115 -2.31 -0.20 5.85
C ILE A 115 -0.82 0.02 6.17
N LYS A 116 -0.02 0.43 5.18
CA LYS A 116 1.41 0.72 5.39
C LYS A 116 1.63 2.00 6.19
N ARG A 117 0.85 3.05 5.92
CA ARG A 117 0.89 4.30 6.69
C ARG A 117 0.61 4.02 8.16
N GLU A 118 -0.45 3.27 8.47
CA GLU A 118 -0.80 2.91 9.85
C GLU A 118 0.33 2.16 10.54
N LYS A 119 0.87 1.12 9.90
CA LYS A 119 2.03 0.37 10.44
C LYS A 119 3.27 1.22 10.68
N LEU A 120 3.51 2.21 9.81
CA LEU A 120 4.63 3.14 9.98
C LEU A 120 4.38 4.13 11.13
N LEU A 121 3.13 4.59 11.31
CA LEU A 121 2.77 5.45 12.43
C LEU A 121 2.87 4.70 13.77
N GLU A 122 2.44 3.43 13.83
CA GLU A 122 2.59 2.55 14.99
C GLU A 122 4.06 2.32 15.32
N ALA A 123 4.89 1.95 14.34
CA ALA A 123 6.33 1.74 14.54
C ALA A 123 7.04 3.01 15.04
N LEU A 124 6.58 4.21 14.66
CA LEU A 124 7.12 5.47 15.15
C LEU A 124 6.66 5.84 16.57
N GLN A 125 5.60 5.22 17.08
CA GLN A 125 5.16 5.36 18.47
C GLN A 125 5.97 4.48 19.42
N GLU A 126 6.38 3.29 18.97
CA GLU A 126 7.21 2.37 19.76
C GLU A 126 8.65 2.89 19.98
N ASP A 127 9.15 3.75 19.07
CA ASP A 127 10.46 4.40 19.19
C ASP A 127 10.52 5.51 20.27
N THR A 128 9.39 5.92 20.86
CA THR A 128 9.30 7.02 21.86
C THR A 128 9.16 6.50 23.28
#